data_AF-A0A9P4PBN6-F1
#
_entry.id   AF-A0A9P4PBN6-F1
#
_cell.length_a   1.000
_cell.length_b   1.000
_cell.length_c   1.000
_cell.angle_alpha   90.00
_cell.angle_beta   90.00
_cell.angle_gamma   90.00
#
_symmetry.space_group_name_H-M   'P 1'
#
loop_
_entity.id
_entity.type
_entity.pdbx_description
1 polymer ?
#
loop_
_entity_poly.entity_id
_entity_poly.type
_entity_poly.pdbx_seq_one_letter_code
_entity_poly.pdbx_strand_id
1 'polypeptide(L)'
;MVIYTNSKYAIGCYTKYKKKWLIQSWRCAQGFSRDNDDILINILEKLRQREAVGVKTDFEWVKGHSGVFGNEQADKLATAGASKVL
;
A
#
# COMPACT_ATOMS: atom_id res chain seq x y z
N MET A 1 -1.85 2.87 14.31
CA MET A 1 -2.07 1.50 13.77
C MET A 1 -0.93 1.17 12.82
N VAL A 2 -0.38 -0.05 12.87
CA VAL A 2 0.68 -0.50 11.96
C VAL A 2 0.10 -1.51 10.98
N ILE A 3 0.40 -1.35 9.69
CA ILE A 3 0.04 -2.28 8.62
C ILE A 3 1.31 -3.01 8.17
N TYR A 4 1.30 -4.33 8.28
CA TYR A 4 2.39 -5.18 7.82
C TYR A 4 2.16 -5.63 6.38
N THR A 5 3.21 -5.61 5.56
CA THR A 5 3.15 -6.11 4.18
C THR A 5 4.47 -6.73 3.73
N ASN A 6 4.40 -7.82 2.99
CA ASN A 6 5.55 -8.40 2.29
C ASN A 6 5.81 -7.75 0.91
N SER A 7 4.89 -6.91 0.42
CA SER A 7 5.00 -6.26 -0.89
C SER A 7 5.88 -5.01 -0.79
N LYS A 8 7.08 -5.11 -1.36
CA LYS A 8 8.00 -3.97 -1.51
C LYS A 8 7.41 -2.85 -2.35
N TYR A 9 6.61 -3.19 -3.36
CA TYR A 9 5.91 -2.21 -4.18
C TYR A 9 4.88 -1.44 -3.36
N ALA A 10 4.00 -2.15 -2.63
CA ALA A 10 2.95 -1.52 -1.82
C ALA A 10 3.55 -0.60 -0.75
N ILE A 11 4.49 -1.08 0.07
CA ILE A 11 5.11 -0.23 1.10
C ILE A 11 5.87 0.95 0.48
N GLY A 12 6.54 0.75 -0.66
CA GLY A 12 7.25 1.80 -1.37
C GLY A 12 6.32 2.94 -1.78
N CYS A 13 5.12 2.61 -2.28
CA CYS A 13 4.10 3.60 -2.67
C CYS A 13 3.73 4.51 -1.49
N TYR A 14 3.58 3.97 -0.29
CA TYR A 14 3.11 4.74 0.87
C TYR A 14 4.20 5.39 1.71
N THR A 15 5.45 4.90 1.63
CA THR A 15 6.57 5.43 2.41
C THR A 15 7.49 6.33 1.59
N LYS A 16 8.05 5.79 0.50
CA LYS A 16 9.10 6.44 -0.30
C LYS A 16 8.52 7.33 -1.40
N TYR A 17 7.58 6.80 -2.18
CA TYR A 17 7.11 7.46 -3.39
C TYR A 17 6.02 8.50 -3.11
N LYS A 18 5.15 8.28 -2.12
CA LYS A 18 4.12 9.25 -1.67
C LYS A 18 4.68 10.66 -1.50
N LYS A 19 5.81 10.80 -0.79
CA LYS A 19 6.44 12.12 -0.57
C LYS A 19 6.82 12.80 -1.88
N LYS A 20 7.48 12.07 -2.78
CA LYS A 20 7.88 12.57 -4.10
C LYS A 20 6.67 12.99 -4.94
N TRP A 21 5.62 12.16 -4.96
CA TRP A 21 4.41 12.43 -5.74
C TRP A 21 3.64 13.66 -5.24
N LEU A 22 3.56 13.84 -3.92
CA LEU A 22 2.95 15.04 -3.34
C LEU A 22 3.69 16.31 -3.76
N ILE A 23 5.03 16.30 -3.71
CA ILE A 23 5.86 17.43 -4.15
C ILE A 23 5.64 17.72 -5.63
N GLN A 24 5.51 16.67 -6.46
CA GLN A 24 5.31 16.80 -7.90
C GLN A 24 3.86 17.13 -8.30
N SER A 25 2.97 17.45 -7.35
CA SER A 25 1.54 17.63 -7.60
C SER A 25 0.94 16.44 -8.38
N TRP A 26 1.41 15.25 -8.05
CA TRP A 26 0.99 14.00 -8.68
C TRP A 26 1.33 13.86 -10.17
N ARG A 27 2.21 14.71 -10.73
CA ARG A 27 2.64 14.61 -12.15
C ARG A 27 3.75 13.58 -12.36
N CYS A 28 3.60 12.74 -13.37
CA CYS A 28 4.65 11.84 -13.84
C CYS A 28 5.58 12.58 -14.81
N ALA A 29 6.89 12.26 -14.75
CA ALA A 29 7.89 12.87 -15.63
C ALA A 29 7.62 12.63 -17.13
N GLN A 30 6.89 11.57 -17.48
CA GLN A 30 6.54 11.21 -18.86
C GLN A 30 5.12 11.65 -19.28
N GLY A 31 4.41 12.45 -18.47
CA GLY A 31 3.08 12.96 -18.84
C GLY A 31 1.93 11.93 -18.79
N PHE A 32 2.22 10.64 -18.60
CA PHE A 32 1.23 9.56 -18.45
C PHE A 32 0.83 9.33 -16.99
N SER A 33 -0.35 8.74 -16.77
CA SER A 33 -0.73 8.14 -15.48
C SER A 33 0.29 7.08 -15.07
N ARG A 34 0.57 6.95 -13.77
CA ARG A 34 1.35 5.86 -13.18
C ARG A 34 0.46 4.60 -13.10
N ASP A 35 1.09 3.43 -13.05
CA ASP A 35 0.35 2.18 -12.86
C ASP A 35 -0.36 2.19 -11.50
N ASN A 36 -1.62 1.73 -11.48
CA ASN A 36 -2.49 1.63 -10.30
C ASN A 36 -2.87 2.98 -9.67
N ASP A 37 -2.83 4.08 -10.43
CA ASP A 37 -3.18 5.41 -9.92
C ASP A 37 -4.56 5.47 -9.29
N ASP A 38 -5.54 4.82 -9.91
CA ASP A 38 -6.91 4.70 -9.45
C ASP A 38 -6.97 4.11 -8.02
N ILE A 39 -6.19 3.06 -7.76
CA ILE A 39 -6.10 2.40 -6.45
C ILE A 39 -5.31 3.28 -5.46
N LEU A 40 -4.16 3.81 -5.88
CA LEU A 40 -3.24 4.56 -5.03
C LEU A 40 -3.85 5.88 -4.54
N ILE A 41 -4.57 6.60 -5.41
CA ILE A 41 -5.23 7.87 -5.06
C ILE A 41 -6.27 7.63 -3.95
N ASN A 42 -7.11 6.59 -4.10
CA ASN A 42 -8.14 6.27 -3.12
C ASN A 42 -7.53 5.93 -1.76
N ILE A 43 -6.48 5.09 -1.73
CA ILE A 43 -5.81 4.73 -0.48
C ILE A 43 -5.15 5.95 0.18
N LEU A 44 -4.51 6.83 -0.60
CA LEU A 44 -3.92 8.07 -0.07
C LEU A 44 -4.97 9.01 0.53
N GLU A 45 -6.16 9.08 -0.06
CA GLU A 45 -7.28 9.83 0.49
C GLU A 45 -7.74 9.26 1.82
N LYS A 46 -7.90 7.92 1.91
CA LYS A 46 -8.25 7.25 3.19
C LYS A 46 -7.20 7.48 4.27
N LEU A 47 -5.91 7.47 3.92
CA LEU A 47 -4.85 7.79 4.86
C LEU A 47 -4.93 9.25 5.36
N ARG A 48 -5.23 10.20 4.47
CA ARG A 48 -5.46 11.61 4.85
C ARG A 48 -6.67 11.77 5.77
N GLN A 49 -7.78 11.09 5.47
CA GLN A 49 -8.99 11.12 6.30
C GLN A 49 -8.70 10.62 7.73
N ARG A 50 -7.89 9.57 7.87
CA ARG A 50 -7.46 9.05 9.18
C ARG A 50 -6.55 10.02 9.92
N GLU A 51 -5.60 10.63 9.21
CA GLU A 51 -4.69 11.63 9.78
C GLU A 51 -5.44 12.88 10.26
N ALA A 52 -6.46 13.32 9.52
CA ALA A 52 -7.29 14.48 9.86
C ALA A 52 -8.07 14.31 11.19
N VAL A 53 -8.36 13.07 11.59
CA VAL A 53 -8.98 12.75 12.89
C VAL A 53 -7.95 12.31 13.95
N GLY A 54 -6.66 12.58 13.72
CA GLY A 54 -5.57 12.30 14.65
C GLY A 54 -5.11 10.84 14.68
N VAL A 55 -5.55 10.00 13.73
CA VAL A 55 -5.21 8.57 13.70
C VAL A 55 -4.03 8.31 12.78
N LYS A 56 -2.87 8.04 13.37
CA LYS A 56 -1.65 7.67 12.63
C LYS A 56 -1.72 6.24 12.09
N THR A 57 -1.32 6.09 10.83
CA THR A 57 -1.20 4.79 10.15
C THR A 57 0.22 4.63 9.63
N ASP A 58 0.93 3.66 10.21
CA ASP A 58 2.31 3.33 9.87
C ASP A 58 2.35 2.02 9.06
N PHE A 59 3.44 1.82 8.30
CA PHE A 59 3.63 0.64 7.47
C PHE A 59 4.99 0.01 7.77
N GLU A 60 5.01 -1.32 7.90
CA GLU A 60 6.22 -2.08 8.13
C GLU A 60 6.35 -3.21 7.11
N TRP A 61 7.56 -3.35 6.56
CA TRP A 61 7.85 -4.43 5.63
C TRP A 61 8.29 -5.66 6.42
N VAL A 62 7.67 -6.79 6.12
CA VAL A 62 8.07 -8.09 6.65
C VAL A 62 8.53 -8.98 5.50
N LYS A 63 9.48 -9.87 5.78
CA LYS A 63 9.89 -10.86 4.79
C LYS A 63 8.74 -11.85 4.57
N GLY A 64 8.40 -12.12 3.31
CA GLY A 64 7.43 -13.17 2.97
C GLY A 64 7.98 -14.56 3.29
N HIS A 65 7.10 -15.50 3.61
CA HIS A 65 7.43 -16.90 3.91
C HIS A 65 8.55 -17.08 4.95
N SER A 66 8.56 -16.25 6.00
CA SER A 66 9.60 -16.27 7.03
C SER A 66 9.09 -16.60 8.44
N GLY A 67 7.96 -17.30 8.57
CA GLY A 67 7.39 -17.65 9.88
C GLY A 67 6.58 -16.54 10.54
N VAL A 68 6.33 -15.41 9.85
CA VAL A 68 5.52 -14.32 10.40
C VAL A 68 4.05 -14.71 10.29
N PHE A 69 3.49 -15.22 11.39
CA PHE A 69 2.14 -15.78 11.45
C PHE A 69 1.09 -14.92 10.74
N GLY A 70 1.02 -13.61 11.06
CA GLY A 70 0.04 -12.71 10.45
C GLY A 70 0.19 -12.56 8.94
N ASN A 71 1.43 -12.49 8.44
CA ASN A 71 1.68 -12.42 7.00
C ASN A 71 1.33 -13.74 6.30
N GLU A 72 1.64 -14.89 6.92
CA GLU A 72 1.29 -16.20 6.35
C GLU A 72 -0.22 -16.41 6.26
N GLN A 73 -0.99 -15.94 7.25
CA GLN A 73 -2.45 -15.96 7.15
C GLN A 73 -2.95 -15.02 6.04
N ALA A 74 -2.37 -13.83 5.91
CA ALA A 74 -2.72 -12.90 4.83
C ALA A 74 -2.44 -13.50 3.45
N ASP A 75 -1.26 -14.12 3.25
CA ASP A 75 -0.90 -14.78 2.00
C ASP A 75 -1.88 -15.94 1.69
N LYS A 76 -2.22 -16.78 2.67
CA LYS A 76 -3.21 -17.86 2.49
C LYS A 76 -4.57 -17.34 2.04
N LEU A 77 -5.07 -16.28 2.68
CA LEU A 77 -6.35 -15.69 2.34
C LEU A 77 -6.32 -15.04 0.95
N ALA A 78 -5.22 -14.38 0.59
CA ALA A 78 -5.03 -13.79 -0.73
C ALA A 78 -5.01 -14.86 -1.83
N THR A 79 -4.28 -15.97 -1.63
CA THR A 79 -4.27 -17.12 -2.56
C THR A 79 -5.65 -17.76 -2.69
N ALA A 80 -6.36 -17.95 -1.58
CA ALA A 80 -7.72 -18.47 -1.59
C ALA A 80 -8.66 -17.55 -2.37
N GLY A 81 -8.53 -16.23 -2.20
CA GLY A 81 -9.31 -15.22 -2.95
C GLY A 81 -9.01 -15.24 -4.44
N ALA A 82 -7.74 -15.33 -4.84
CA ALA A 82 -7.32 -15.41 -6.24
C ALA A 82 -7.79 -16.70 -6.93
N SER A 83 -7.93 -17.79 -6.17
CA SER A 83 -8.35 -19.09 -6.68
C SER A 83 -9.88 -19.24 -6.75
N LYS A 84 -10.65 -18.29 -6.21
CA LYS A 84 -12.09 -18.26 -6.41
C LYS A 84 -12.36 -17.80 -7.83
N VAL A 85 -12.82 -18.72 -8.68
CA VAL A 85 -13.42 -18.37 -9.96
C VAL A 85 -14.66 -17.54 -9.66
N LEU A 86 -14.73 -16.32 -10.22
CA LEU A 86 -15.91 -15.46 -10.18
C LEU A 86 -17.01 -16.01 -11.07
#